data_AF-A0A9J5ZTB3-F1
#
_entry.id   AF-A0A9J5ZTB3-F1
#
_cell.length_a   1.000
_cell.length_b   1.000
_cell.length_c   1.000
_cell.angle_alpha   90.00
_cell.angle_beta   90.00
_cell.angle_gamma   90.00
#
_symmetry.space_group_name_H-M   'P 1'
#
loop_
_entity.id
_entity.type
_entity.pdbx_description
1 polymer ?
#
loop_
_entity_poly.entity_id
_entity_poly.type
_entity_poly.pdbx_seq_one_letter_code
_entity_poly.pdbx_strand_id
1 'polypeptide(L)'
;MDRVLTVRTASVSTIRSLLEFSIQYKKMIKTCSIKGFIYMMDCSKNSIIAFNLRAENFRVIGLDNDICDKIFNYDLIEVKGKIALLDCCGSFTGKNDLWILENSEKEEWKSHGIHIPSQ
;
A
#
# COMPACT_ATOMS: atom_id res chain seq x y z
N MET A 1 12.12 27.34 -9.34
CA MET A 1 13.25 26.52 -8.84
C MET A 1 12.66 25.37 -8.06
N ASP A 2 12.38 24.28 -8.75
CA ASP A 2 11.73 23.09 -8.20
C ASP A 2 12.69 22.36 -7.27
N ARG A 3 12.28 22.20 -6.01
CA ARG A 3 12.98 21.33 -5.06
C ARG A 3 12.59 19.89 -5.37
N VAL A 4 13.33 19.29 -6.28
CA VAL A 4 13.38 17.83 -6.44
C VAL A 4 13.97 17.28 -5.13
N LEU A 5 13.12 16.73 -4.25
CA LEU A 5 13.58 15.96 -3.10
C LEU A 5 14.08 14.60 -3.61
N THR A 6 15.35 14.58 -4.02
CA THR A 6 16.07 13.33 -4.20
C THR A 6 16.35 12.73 -2.82
N VAL A 7 15.45 11.85 -2.35
CA VAL A 7 15.68 11.09 -1.12
C VAL A 7 16.72 10.00 -1.39
N ARG A 8 18.00 10.37 -1.29
CA ARG A 8 19.08 9.42 -1.03
C ARG A 8 19.19 9.29 0.48
N THR A 9 18.78 8.12 0.99
CA THR A 9 18.84 7.70 2.40
C THR A 9 18.28 8.73 3.39
N ALA A 10 16.95 8.75 3.55
CA ALA A 10 16.32 9.48 4.65
C ALA A 10 16.71 8.85 6.00
N SER A 11 17.12 9.68 6.97
CA SER A 11 17.30 9.24 8.36
C SER A 11 15.95 8.75 8.92
N VAL A 12 16.00 7.85 9.90
CA VAL A 12 14.79 7.37 10.60
C VAL A 12 13.92 8.54 11.11
N SER A 13 14.54 9.62 11.59
CA SER A 13 13.85 10.83 12.03
C SER A 13 13.06 11.53 10.91
N THR A 14 13.58 11.47 9.67
CA THR A 14 12.90 12.02 8.49
C THR A 14 11.72 11.14 8.08
N ILE A 15 11.86 9.81 8.16
CA ILE A 15 10.74 8.88 7.91
C ILE A 15 9.67 9.04 8.99
N ARG A 16 10.06 9.17 10.26
CA ARG A 16 9.16 9.43 11.38
C ARG A 16 8.41 10.75 11.20
N SER A 17 9.08 11.83 10.80
CA SER A 17 8.38 13.10 10.56
C SER A 17 7.47 13.03 9.33
N LEU A 18 7.82 12.27 8.29
CA LEU A 18 6.93 12.00 7.15
C LEU A 18 5.72 11.15 7.53
N LEU A 19 5.88 10.21 8.47
CA LEU A 19 4.79 9.42 9.05
C LEU A 19 3.88 10.28 9.94
N GLU A 20 4.45 11.12 10.81
CA GLU A 20 3.68 12.05 11.64
C GLU A 20 2.94 13.10 10.78
N PHE A 21 3.60 13.60 9.73
CA PHE A 21 3.00 14.50 8.75
C PHE A 21 1.91 13.80 7.92
N SER A 22 2.09 12.54 7.52
CA SER A 22 1.06 11.79 6.77
C SER A 22 -0.17 11.48 7.62
N ILE A 23 0.02 11.18 8.91
CA ILE A 23 -1.08 11.02 9.89
C ILE A 23 -1.90 12.33 9.99
N GLN A 24 -1.25 13.49 9.92
CA GLN A 24 -1.90 14.80 10.00
C GLN A 24 -2.67 15.18 8.71
N TYR A 25 -2.24 14.71 7.54
CA TYR A 25 -2.88 14.92 6.23
C TYR A 25 -3.60 13.66 5.73
N LYS A 26 -4.46 13.09 6.58
CA LYS A 26 -5.28 11.86 6.43
C LYS A 26 -6.08 11.68 5.12
N LYS A 27 -5.98 12.60 4.14
CA LYS A 27 -6.81 12.68 2.95
C LYS A 27 -6.15 12.23 1.63
N MET A 28 -4.84 11.95 1.59
CA MET A 28 -4.18 11.53 0.33
C MET A 28 -3.30 10.28 0.41
N ILE A 29 -2.93 9.79 1.60
CA ILE A 29 -2.03 8.64 1.71
C ILE A 29 -2.83 7.43 2.17
N LYS A 30 -3.03 6.48 1.26
CA LYS A 30 -3.68 5.20 1.53
C LYS A 30 -2.73 4.35 2.37
N THR A 31 -2.98 4.30 3.68
CA THR A 31 -2.14 3.62 4.67
C THR A 31 -2.90 2.54 5.41
N CYS A 32 -2.18 1.50 5.84
CA CYS A 32 -2.71 0.41 6.64
C CYS A 32 -1.67 0.01 7.69
N SER A 33 -2.10 -0.30 8.92
CA SER A 33 -1.19 -0.78 9.97
C SER A 33 -1.52 -2.20 10.36
N ILE A 34 -0.51 -3.08 10.34
CA ILE A 34 -0.66 -4.49 10.68
C ILE A 34 0.56 -4.93 11.50
N LYS A 35 0.34 -5.49 12.69
CA LYS A 35 1.37 -6.19 13.51
C LYS A 35 2.69 -5.42 13.67
N GLY A 36 2.64 -4.12 13.95
CA GLY A 36 3.84 -3.30 14.14
C GLY A 36 4.50 -2.82 12.86
N PHE A 37 3.83 -2.97 11.72
CA PHE A 37 4.22 -2.34 10.46
C PHE A 37 3.22 -1.26 10.07
N ILE A 38 3.72 -0.21 9.40
CA ILE A 38 2.92 0.75 8.65
C ILE A 38 3.17 0.50 7.17
N TYR A 39 2.10 0.28 6.43
CA TYR A 39 2.13 0.12 4.99
C TYR A 39 1.58 1.38 4.33
N MET A 40 2.25 1.83 3.28
CA MET A 40 1.89 3.03 2.53
C MET A 40 2.00 2.75 1.04
N MET A 41 1.03 3.19 0.25
CA MET A 41 1.17 3.16 -1.20
C MET A 41 2.14 4.24 -1.68
N ASP A 42 3.08 3.85 -2.53
CA ASP A 42 3.85 4.76 -3.38
C ASP A 42 3.32 4.66 -4.81
N CYS A 43 2.35 5.51 -5.12
CA CYS A 43 1.72 5.52 -6.44
C CYS A 43 2.64 6.07 -7.54
N SER A 44 3.76 6.72 -7.20
CA SER A 44 4.72 7.18 -8.21
C SER A 44 5.58 6.05 -8.75
N LYS A 45 5.79 5.02 -7.91
CA LYS A 45 6.61 3.84 -8.23
C LYS A 45 5.81 2.54 -8.35
N ASN A 46 4.47 2.61 -8.27
CA ASN A 46 3.58 1.46 -8.25
C ASN A 46 4.04 0.39 -7.26
N SER A 47 4.27 0.79 -6.01
CA SER A 47 4.78 -0.10 -4.96
C SER A 47 4.15 0.18 -3.60
N ILE A 48 4.39 -0.71 -2.64
CA ILE A 48 3.99 -0.51 -1.24
C ILE A 48 5.25 -0.42 -0.39
N ILE A 49 5.34 0.63 0.44
CA ILE A 49 6.39 0.77 1.43
C ILE A 49 5.88 0.15 2.73
N ALA A 50 6.62 -0.85 3.25
CA ALA A 50 6.37 -1.42 4.57
C ALA A 50 7.43 -0.94 5.55
N PHE A 51 7.03 -0.12 6.52
CA PHE A 51 7.88 0.41 7.58
C PHE A 51 7.69 -0.40 8.86
N ASN A 52 8.78 -0.94 9.42
CA ASN A 52 8.79 -1.67 10.68
C ASN A 52 8.95 -0.69 11.85
N LEU A 53 7.95 -0.59 12.72
CA LEU A 53 7.96 0.33 13.85
C LEU A 53 9.02 -0.01 14.92
N ARG A 54 9.38 -1.29 15.05
CA ARG A 54 10.33 -1.76 16.07
C ARG A 54 11.77 -1.62 15.61
N ALA A 55 12.04 -2.05 14.39
CA ALA A 55 13.39 -2.01 13.81
C ALA A 55 13.72 -0.67 13.14
N GLU A 56 12.72 0.21 12.99
CA GLU A 56 12.81 1.51 12.33
C GLU A 56 13.42 1.45 10.93
N ASN A 57 13.16 0.35 10.22
CA ASN A 57 13.60 0.14 8.84
C ASN A 57 12.40 -0.02 7.91
N PHE A 58 12.66 0.02 6.61
CA PHE A 58 11.63 -0.17 5.61
C PHE A 58 12.06 -1.19 4.56
N ARG A 59 11.05 -1.76 3.90
CA ARG A 59 11.22 -2.48 2.64
C ARG A 59 10.18 -1.99 1.64
N VAL A 60 10.52 -2.15 0.37
CA VAL A 60 9.61 -1.91 -0.74
C VAL A 60 9.05 -3.25 -1.17
N ILE A 61 7.74 -3.32 -1.38
CA ILE A 61 7.02 -4.49 -1.88
C ILE A 61 6.55 -4.13 -3.29
N GLY A 62 7.02 -4.88 -4.27
CA GLY A 62 6.58 -4.76 -5.65
C GLY A 62 5.12 -5.17 -5.82
N LEU A 63 4.48 -4.61 -6.83
CA LEU A 63 3.16 -5.02 -7.27
C LEU A 63 3.28 -5.93 -8.49
N ASP A 64 2.32 -6.85 -8.63
CA ASP A 64 2.18 -7.62 -9.86
C ASP A 64 1.85 -6.68 -11.03
N ASN A 65 2.25 -7.06 -12.25
CA ASN A 65 2.07 -6.24 -13.46
C ASN A 65 0.59 -5.88 -13.69
N ASP A 66 -0.32 -6.80 -13.37
CA ASP A 66 -1.77 -6.59 -13.49
C ASP A 66 -2.32 -5.51 -12.54
N ILE A 67 -1.58 -5.20 -11.47
CA ILE A 67 -1.92 -4.19 -10.46
C ILE A 67 -1.27 -2.85 -10.80
N CYS A 68 -0.02 -2.87 -11.30
CA CYS A 68 0.84 -1.70 -11.50
C CYS A 68 0.15 -0.57 -12.26
N ASP A 69 -0.59 -0.86 -13.33
CA ASP A 69 -1.24 0.17 -14.16
C ASP A 69 -2.41 0.88 -13.47
N LYS A 70 -2.84 0.39 -12.29
CA LYS A 70 -4.11 0.78 -11.65
C LYS A 70 -3.98 1.06 -10.16
N ILE A 71 -2.79 1.23 -9.60
CA ILE A 71 -2.60 1.35 -8.13
C ILE A 71 -3.49 2.44 -7.50
N PHE A 72 -3.71 3.56 -8.19
CA PHE A 72 -4.57 4.67 -7.73
C PHE A 72 -6.04 4.26 -7.49
N ASN A 73 -6.49 3.21 -8.17
CA ASN A 73 -7.85 2.68 -8.08
C ASN A 73 -8.03 1.72 -6.89
N TYR A 74 -6.99 1.45 -6.11
CA TYR A 74 -7.08 0.52 -4.98
C TYR A 74 -6.93 1.24 -3.65
N ASP A 75 -7.64 0.77 -2.63
CA ASP A 75 -7.43 1.09 -1.22
C ASP A 75 -6.59 0.02 -0.52
N LEU A 76 -5.74 0.47 0.41
CA LEU A 76 -4.89 -0.42 1.19
C LEU A 76 -5.64 -0.84 2.44
N ILE A 77 -5.95 -2.12 2.57
CA ILE A 77 -6.74 -2.65 3.68
C ILE A 77 -6.06 -3.84 4.34
N GLU A 78 -6.53 -4.18 5.54
CA GLU A 78 -6.16 -5.42 6.25
C GLU A 78 -7.24 -6.47 6.03
N VAL A 79 -6.83 -7.68 5.64
CA VAL A 79 -7.71 -8.85 5.52
C VAL A 79 -7.05 -10.02 6.25
N LYS A 80 -7.61 -10.42 7.39
CA LYS A 80 -7.16 -11.59 8.18
C LYS A 80 -5.66 -11.53 8.52
N GLY A 81 -5.19 -10.34 8.90
CA GLY A 81 -3.80 -10.08 9.26
C GLY A 81 -2.83 -10.02 8.07
N LYS A 82 -3.33 -9.93 6.83
CA LYS A 82 -2.56 -9.72 5.60
C LYS A 82 -2.90 -8.37 4.98
N ILE A 83 -1.96 -7.82 4.23
CA ILE A 83 -2.20 -6.64 3.40
C ILE A 83 -2.98 -7.05 2.17
N ALA A 84 -3.97 -6.22 1.81
CA ALA A 84 -4.70 -6.35 0.58
C ALA A 84 -4.96 -5.00 -0.09
N LEU A 85 -5.16 -5.05 -1.41
CA LEU A 85 -5.59 -3.94 -2.25
C LEU A 85 -7.02 -4.19 -2.70
N LEU A 86 -7.94 -3.28 -2.38
CA LEU A 86 -9.36 -3.36 -2.71
C LEU A 86 -9.73 -2.33 -3.77
N ASP A 87 -10.39 -2.73 -4.86
CA ASP A 87 -10.86 -1.78 -5.88
C ASP A 87 -11.82 -0.76 -5.23
N CYS A 88 -11.41 0.50 -5.18
CA CYS A 88 -12.16 1.59 -4.57
C CYS A 88 -12.95 2.40 -5.60
N CYS A 89 -12.80 2.12 -6.90
CA CYS A 89 -13.58 2.77 -7.95
C CYS A 89 -15.03 2.24 -8.03
N GLY A 90 -15.37 1.23 -7.22
CA GLY A 90 -16.74 0.71 -7.09
C GLY A 90 -17.20 -0.14 -8.27
N SER A 91 -16.28 -0.49 -9.18
CA SER A 91 -16.57 -1.22 -10.40
C SER A 91 -16.82 -2.71 -10.18
N PHE A 92 -16.53 -3.25 -8.98
CA PHE A 92 -16.55 -4.66 -8.57
C PHE A 92 -17.00 -5.61 -9.69
N THR A 93 -16.06 -5.89 -10.60
CA THR A 93 -16.37 -6.54 -11.89
C THR A 93 -16.47 -8.05 -11.76
N GLY A 94 -16.26 -8.58 -10.56
CA GLY A 94 -16.07 -10.00 -10.29
C GLY A 94 -14.66 -10.49 -10.65
N LYS A 95 -13.76 -9.59 -11.05
CA LYS A 95 -12.38 -9.91 -11.43
C LYS A 95 -11.43 -8.84 -10.89
N ASN A 96 -10.35 -9.27 -10.25
CA ASN A 96 -9.29 -8.39 -9.75
C ASN A 96 -9.79 -7.30 -8.79
N ASP A 97 -10.90 -7.56 -8.12
CA ASP A 97 -11.54 -6.63 -7.19
C ASP A 97 -10.78 -6.55 -5.86
N LEU A 98 -10.10 -7.63 -5.50
CA LEU A 98 -9.29 -7.73 -4.29
C LEU A 98 -7.99 -8.47 -4.59
N TRP A 99 -6.86 -7.89 -4.18
CA TRP A 99 -5.55 -8.55 -4.24
C TRP A 99 -5.00 -8.72 -2.84
N ILE A 100 -4.66 -9.95 -2.47
CA ILE A 100 -4.08 -10.26 -1.15
C ILE A 100 -2.61 -10.61 -1.34
N LEU A 101 -1.74 -10.01 -0.53
CA LEU A 101 -0.34 -10.41 -0.44
C LEU A 101 -0.24 -11.69 0.38
N GLU A 102 -0.22 -12.84 -0.30
CA GLU A 102 -0.23 -14.16 0.32
C GLU A 102 1.12 -14.50 0.95
N ASN A 103 2.21 -14.17 0.24
CA ASN A 103 3.56 -14.33 0.71
C ASN A 103 4.34 -13.03 0.56
N SER A 104 4.61 -12.37 1.68
CA SER A 104 5.30 -11.09 1.66
C SER A 104 6.81 -11.19 1.41
N GLU A 105 7.43 -12.35 1.58
CA GLU A 105 8.87 -12.53 1.32
C GLU A 105 9.14 -12.74 -0.17
N LYS A 106 8.21 -13.42 -0.85
CA LYS A 106 8.26 -13.67 -2.30
C LYS A 106 7.46 -12.68 -3.13
N GLU A 107 6.77 -11.75 -2.47
CA GLU A 107 5.89 -10.76 -3.10
C GLU A 107 4.78 -11.40 -3.96
N GLU A 108 4.26 -12.54 -3.50
CA GLU A 108 3.22 -13.28 -4.22
C GLU A 108 1.84 -12.70 -3.92
N TRP A 109 1.24 -12.09 -4.94
CA TRP A 109 -0.11 -11.54 -4.91
C TRP A 109 -1.12 -12.54 -5.46
N LYS A 110 -2.33 -12.55 -4.87
CA LYS A 110 -3.44 -13.36 -5.37
C LYS A 110 -4.70 -12.51 -5.53
N SER A 111 -5.25 -12.51 -6.75
CA SER A 111 -6.51 -11.82 -7.04
C SER A 111 -7.73 -12.66 -6.65
N HIS A 112 -8.79 -11.94 -6.28
CA HIS A 112 -10.09 -12.48 -5.95
C HIS A 112 -11.15 -11.55 -6.55
N GLY A 113 -12.22 -12.15 -7.07
CA GLY A 113 -13.43 -11.44 -7.43
C GLY A 113 -14.34 -11.26 -6.22
N ILE A 114 -14.96 -10.10 -6.10
CA ILE A 114 -15.98 -9.83 -5.09
C ILE A 114 -17.34 -9.90 -5.78
N HIS A 115 -18.16 -10.86 -5.36
CA HIS A 115 -19.54 -10.94 -5.82
C HIS A 115 -20.44 -10.21 -4.83
N ILE A 116 -21.03 -9.09 -5.27
CA ILE A 116 -22.07 -8.40 -4.51
C ILE A 116 -23.40 -9.05 -4.91
N PRO A 117 -24.12 -9.71 -3.97
CA PRO A 117 -25.43 -10.27 -4.25
C PRO A 117 -26.38 -9.18 -4.75
N SER A 118 -27.16 -9.47 -5.78
CA SER A 118 -28.28 -8.60 -6.18
C SER A 118 -29.26 -8.50 -5.02
N GLN A 119 -29.64 -7.28 -4.66
CA GLN A 119 -30.74 -7.02 -3.71
C GLN A 119 -32.08 -7.52 -4.25
#